data_AF-W4RKL2-F1
#
_entry.id   AF-W4RKL2-F1
#
_cell.length_a   1.000
_cell.length_b   1.000
_cell.length_c   1.000
_cell.angle_alpha   90.00
_cell.angle_beta   90.00
_cell.angle_gamma   90.00
#
_symmetry.space_group_name_H-M   'P 1'
#
loop_
_entity.id
_entity.type
_entity.pdbx_description
1 polymer ?
#
loop_
_entity_poly.entity_id
_entity_poly.type
_entity_poly.pdbx_seq_one_letter_code
_entity_poly.pdbx_strand_id
1 'polypeptide(L)' 'MIDSVGGFSNEKSNVIITVISRYELTEVKTLIEEIDPEAFVNITETLEVMGLFHRKQH' A
#
# COMPACT_ATOMS: atom_id res chain seq x y z
N MET A 1 0.80 -11.34 -1.69
CA MET A 1 2.12 -10.96 -1.13
C MET A 1 3.14 -11.10 -2.22
N ILE A 2 4.04 -10.14 -2.35
CA ILE A 2 5.11 -10.13 -3.34
C ILE A 2 6.43 -10.33 -2.60
N ASP A 3 7.25 -11.28 -3.05
CA ASP A 3 8.56 -11.52 -2.46
C ASP A 3 9.48 -10.32 -2.69
N SER A 4 10.23 -9.93 -1.66
CA SER A 4 11.24 -8.88 -1.74
C SER A 4 12.55 -9.30 -1.09
N VAL A 5 13.64 -8.59 -1.45
CA VAL A 5 14.97 -8.80 -0.88
C VAL A 5 15.57 -7.45 -0.53
N GLY A 6 16.14 -7.33 0.67
CA GLY A 6 16.83 -6.13 1.12
C GLY A 6 18.07 -5.86 0.26
N GLY A 7 18.15 -4.69 -0.38
CA GLY A 7 19.25 -4.37 -1.31
C GLY A 7 20.64 -4.28 -0.66
N PHE A 8 20.71 -4.04 0.65
CA PHE A 8 21.96 -4.03 1.42
C PHE A 8 22.15 -5.32 2.24
N SER A 9 21.13 -5.74 2.99
CA SER A 9 21.22 -6.91 3.89
C SER A 9 21.09 -8.26 3.18
N ASN A 10 20.54 -8.28 1.96
CA ASN A 10 20.19 -9.48 1.20
C ASN A 10 19.19 -10.42 1.91
N GLU A 11 18.46 -9.90 2.89
CA GLU A 11 17.44 -10.64 3.64
C GLU A 11 16.13 -10.72 2.84
N LYS A 12 15.44 -11.86 2.94
CA LYS A 12 14.14 -12.07 2.32
C LYS A 12 13.04 -11.39 3.14
N SER A 13 12.10 -10.75 2.46
CA SER A 13 10.91 -10.16 3.07
C SER A 13 9.71 -10.29 2.11
N ASN A 14 8.53 -9.84 2.56
CA ASN A 14 7.30 -9.84 1.80
C ASN A 14 6.72 -8.42 1.76
N VAL A 15 6.20 -8.02 0.59
CA VAL A 15 5.54 -6.73 0.38
C VAL A 15 4.04 -6.95 0.18
N ILE A 16 3.26 -6.10 0.85
CA ILE A 16 1.83 -5.94 0.61
C ILE A 16 1.66 -4.77 -0.36
N ILE A 17 1.01 -5.02 -1.49
CA ILE A 17 0.64 -3.99 -2.47
C ILE A 17 -0.87 -3.94 -2.54
N THR A 18 -1.41 -2.73 -2.41
CA THR A 18 -2.83 -2.45 -2.58
C THR A 18 -3.00 -1.13 -3.32
N VAL A 19 -4.13 -0.97 -3.98
CA VAL A 19 -4.53 0.29 -4.61
C VAL A 19 -5.68 0.84 -3.80
N ILE A 20 -5.63 2.13 -3.47
CA ILE A 20 -6.66 2.84 -2.72
C ILE A 20 -7.10 4.07 -3.49
N SER A 21 -8.31 4.55 -3.24
CA SER A 21 -8.75 5.86 -3.70
C SER A 21 -8.08 6.98 -2.90
N ARG A 22 -8.08 8.20 -3.44
CA ARG A 22 -7.57 9.38 -2.73
C ARG A 22 -8.34 9.67 -1.43
N TYR A 23 -9.61 9.29 -1.35
CA TYR A 23 -10.44 9.50 -0.16
C TYR A 23 -10.01 8.64 1.03
N GLU A 24 -9.48 7.44 0.76
CA GLU A 24 -9.04 6.48 1.77
C GLU A 24 -7.62 6.79 2.27
N LEU A 25 -6.84 7.63 1.56
CA LEU A 25 -5.42 7.84 1.84
C LEU A 25 -5.14 8.29 3.28
N THR A 26 -5.91 9.25 3.80
CA THR A 26 -5.71 9.75 5.16
C THR A 26 -6.01 8.68 6.19
N GLU A 27 -7.14 7.98 6.05
CA GLU A 27 -7.56 6.91 6.96
C GLU A 27 -6.55 5.76 6.97
N VAL A 28 -6.07 5.34 5.80
CA VAL A 28 -5.09 4.27 5.68
C VAL A 28 -3.75 4.67 6.32
N LYS A 29 -3.29 5.91 6.15
CA LYS A 29 -2.07 6.39 6.80
C LYS A 29 -2.18 6.33 8.32
N THR A 30 -3.25 6.89 8.88
CA THR A 30 -3.51 6.86 10.32
C THR A 30 -3.58 5.42 10.84
N LEU A 31 -4.29 4.54 10.13
CA LEU A 31 -4.41 3.14 10.52
C LEU A 31 -3.06 2.39 10.53
N ILE A 32 -2.21 2.62 9.52
CA ILE A 32 -0.88 2.01 9.47
C ILE A 32 -0.03 2.50 10.64
N GLU A 33 0.00 3.82 10.89
CA GLU A 33 0.76 4.40 12.00
C GLU A 33 0.28 3.90 13.37
N GLU A 34 -1.03 3.69 13.55
CA GLU A 34 -1.61 3.15 14.79
C GLU A 34 -1.26 1.67 15.02
N ILE A 35 -1.19 0.87 13.95
CA ILE A 35 -0.93 -0.58 14.03
C ILE A 35 0.56 -0.88 14.09
N ASP A 36 1.36 -0.25 13.23
CA ASP A 36 2.79 -0.45 13.10
C ASP A 36 3.48 0.92 12.90
N PRO A 37 3.90 1.58 14.00
CA PRO A 37 4.60 2.86 13.95
C PRO A 37 5.95 2.82 13.23
N GLU A 38 6.56 1.63 13.07
CA GLU A 38 7.84 1.46 12.37
C GLU A 38 7.65 1.07 10.89
N ALA A 39 6.41 0.96 10.41
CA ALA A 39 6.13 0.61 9.03
C ALA A 39 6.70 1.62 8.04
N PHE A 40 7.38 1.11 7.01
CA PHE A 40 7.80 1.90 5.86
C PHE A 40 6.85 1.66 4.68
N VAL A 41 6.23 2.74 4.18
CA VAL A 41 5.24 2.67 3.10
C VAL A 41 5.67 3.55 1.93
N ASN A 42 5.70 2.98 0.73
CA ASN A 42 5.82 3.74 -0.50
C ASN A 42 4.43 4.02 -1.09
N ILE A 43 4.15 5.28 -1.40
CA ILE A 43 2.89 5.73 -2.02
C ILE A 43 3.21 6.27 -3.40
N THR A 44 2.67 5.64 -4.44
CA THR A 44 2.87 6.02 -5.84
C THR A 44 1.52 6.36 -6.47
N GLU A 45 1.46 7.47 -7.22
CA GLU A 45 0.26 7.86 -7.97
C GLU A 45 -0.01 6.88 -9.11
N THR A 46 -1.23 6.36 -9.17
CA THR A 46 -1.67 5.47 -10.25
C THR A 46 -2.44 6.30 -11.28
N LEU A 47 -1.94 6.35 -12.52
CA LEU A 47 -2.52 7.16 -13.60
C LEU A 47 -3.90 6.66 -14.06
N GLU A 48 -4.04 5.35 -14.22
CA GLU A 48 -5.28 4.70 -14.65
C GLU A 48 -5.38 3.32 -14.02
N VAL A 49 -6.60 2.89 -13.70
CA VAL A 49 -6.90 1.52 -13.31
C VAL A 49 -7.91 0.94 -14.29
N MET A 50 -7.56 -0.14 -14.97
CA MET A 50 -8.48 -0.86 -15.85
C MET A 50 -9.22 -1.96 -15.07
N GLY A 51 -10.55 -2.00 -15.19
CA GLY A 51 -11.41 -3.00 -14.54
C GLY A 51 -12.19 -2.45 -13.34
N LEU A 52 -12.65 -3.34 -12.45
CA LEU A 52 -13.44 -2.96 -11.27
C LEU A 52 -12.51 -2.52 -10.14
N PHE A 53 -12.16 -1.24 -10.12
CA PHE A 53 -11.56 -0.61 -8.95
C PHE A 53 -12.65 0.17 -8.20
N HIS A 54 -13.10 -0.41 -7.09
CA HIS A 54 -14.04 0.14 -6.11
C HIS A 54 -15.08 1.16 -6.66
N ARG A 55 -16.17 0.64 -7.26
CA ARG A 55 -17.42 1.41 -7.40
C ARG A 55 -18.19 1.30 -6.08
N LYS A 56 -18.20 2.34 -5.25
CA LYS A 56 -19.37 2.56 -4.37
C LYS A 56 -20.55 2.86 -5.28
N GLN A 57 -21.35 1.86 -5.61
CA GLN A 57 -22.72 2.08 -6.05
C GLN A 57 -23.54 2.43 -4.80
N HIS A 58 -23.45 3.70 -4.40
CA HIS A 58 -24.43 4.52 -3.68
C HIS A 58 -23.74 5.66 -2.93
#